data_AF-A0A366D8C5-F1
#
_entry.id   AF-A0A366D8C5-F1
#
_cell.length_a   1.000
_cell.length_b   1.000
_cell.length_c   1.000
_cell.angle_alpha   90.00
_cell.angle_beta   90.00
_cell.angle_gamma   90.00
#
_symmetry.space_group_name_H-M   'P 1'
#
loop_
_entity.id
_entity.type
_entity.pdbx_description
1 polymer ?
#
loop_
_entity_poly.entity_id
_entity_poly.type
_entity_poly.pdbx_seq_one_letter_code
_entity_poly.pdbx_strand_id
1 'polypeptide(L)'
;MKALPLIASKELRLFILAPLLANFLLIALIYMVAFSYFQDILNWAMGYLPDWLSFISWLLDLIFGAVIAVLLFYSFSIGVNILAAPFMAFLAEKVEEKTTGKVFDESLTASVILAVIGRSLQREMQKVLYFVPRFLLLLVLSFIPLVNVIAPVLLLLFSAWMLALQYMDYAFDNNKVSFYEMRMALRTQPLLCWTFGGIVMVSLTIPLFNLFVMPIAVVAATLLWVSIFRVENGDFSALLNSHNGMK
;
A
#
# COMPACT_ATOMS: atom_id res chain seq x y z
N MET A 1 10.92 -19.09 -1.99
CA MET A 1 12.25 -19.29 -2.63
C MET A 1 12.26 -19.13 -4.16
N LYS A 2 11.14 -19.25 -4.89
CA LYS A 2 11.09 -19.00 -6.36
C LYS A 2 11.15 -17.52 -6.80
N ALA A 3 10.96 -16.56 -5.89
CA ALA A 3 10.92 -15.12 -6.21
C ALA A 3 12.31 -14.49 -6.45
N LEU A 4 13.34 -14.91 -5.69
CA LEU A 4 14.69 -14.37 -5.80
C LEU A 4 15.30 -14.44 -7.23
N PRO A 5 15.22 -15.59 -7.95
CA PRO A 5 15.78 -15.66 -9.31
C PRO A 5 14.99 -14.82 -10.33
N LEU A 6 13.69 -14.56 -10.12
CA LEU A 6 12.90 -13.69 -11.00
C LEU A 6 13.31 -12.21 -10.84
N ILE A 7 13.50 -11.77 -9.60
CA ILE A 7 13.95 -10.42 -9.22
C ILE A 7 15.35 -10.11 -9.80
N ALA A 8 16.22 -11.11 -9.90
CA ALA A 8 17.59 -10.96 -10.40
C ALA A 8 17.71 -10.94 -11.95
N SER A 9 16.63 -11.26 -12.68
CA SER A 9 16.65 -11.33 -14.16
C SER A 9 16.82 -9.95 -14.80
N LYS A 10 17.60 -9.87 -15.89
CA LYS A 10 17.98 -8.61 -16.56
C LYS A 10 16.77 -7.77 -17.01
N GLU A 11 15.67 -8.44 -17.36
CA GLU A 11 14.42 -7.83 -17.82
C GLU A 11 13.63 -7.17 -16.68
N LEU A 12 13.63 -7.74 -15.46
CA LEU A 12 12.87 -7.20 -14.32
C LEU A 12 13.62 -6.10 -13.54
N ARG A 13 14.95 -6.01 -13.66
CA ARG A 13 15.75 -5.00 -12.95
C ARG A 13 15.31 -3.59 -13.27
N LEU A 14 14.98 -3.28 -14.53
CA LEU A 14 14.50 -1.96 -14.92
C LEU A 14 13.12 -1.67 -14.31
N PHE A 15 12.24 -2.68 -14.22
CA PHE A 15 10.92 -2.56 -13.60
C PHE A 15 10.96 -2.48 -12.06
N ILE A 16 12.05 -2.88 -11.42
CA ILE A 16 12.26 -2.69 -9.98
C ILE A 16 13.00 -1.38 -9.70
N LEU A 17 14.03 -1.06 -10.49
CA LEU A 17 14.85 0.15 -10.32
C LEU A 17 14.11 1.42 -10.73
N ALA A 18 13.27 1.40 -11.77
CA ALA A 18 12.54 2.58 -12.21
C ALA A 18 11.55 3.09 -11.14
N PRO A 19 10.71 2.25 -10.50
CA PRO A 19 9.87 2.69 -9.39
C PRO A 19 10.67 3.16 -8.17
N LEU A 20 11.82 2.53 -7.88
CA LEU A 20 12.69 2.95 -6.79
C LEU A 20 13.30 4.34 -7.04
N LEU A 21 13.78 4.58 -8.25
CA LEU A 21 14.38 5.86 -8.64
C LEU A 21 13.31 6.96 -8.72
N ALA A 22 12.13 6.63 -9.25
CA ALA A 22 10.97 7.52 -9.21
C ALA A 22 10.55 7.85 -7.77
N ASN A 23 10.47 6.85 -6.88
CA ASN A 23 10.18 7.08 -5.46
C ASN A 23 11.25 7.95 -4.80
N PHE A 24 12.53 7.71 -5.07
CA PHE A 24 13.61 8.50 -4.49
C PHE A 24 13.53 9.98 -4.93
N LEU A 25 13.35 10.23 -6.23
CA LEU A 25 13.20 11.58 -6.75
C LEU A 25 11.93 12.26 -6.22
N LEU A 26 10.82 11.52 -6.16
CA LEU A 26 9.57 12.02 -5.65
C LEU A 26 9.69 12.39 -4.17
N ILE A 27 10.24 11.50 -3.35
CA ILE A 27 10.56 11.75 -1.94
C ILE A 27 11.46 12.99 -1.83
N ALA A 28 12.57 13.06 -2.56
CA ALA A 28 13.47 14.21 -2.50
C ALA A 28 12.76 15.54 -2.81
N LEU A 29 11.96 15.59 -3.89
CA LEU A 29 11.18 16.76 -4.28
C LEU A 29 10.17 17.15 -3.20
N ILE A 30 9.42 16.16 -2.72
CA ILE A 30 8.39 16.32 -1.71
C ILE A 30 8.98 16.86 -0.40
N TYR A 31 10.09 16.29 0.07
CA TYR A 31 10.73 16.75 1.29
C TYR A 31 11.34 18.14 1.11
N MET A 32 11.89 18.47 -0.06
CA MET A 32 12.37 19.81 -0.35
C MET A 32 11.24 20.86 -0.20
N VAL A 33 10.06 20.55 -0.73
CA VAL A 33 8.86 21.38 -0.57
C VAL A 33 8.38 21.39 0.90
N ALA A 34 8.41 20.24 1.58
CA ALA A 34 8.05 20.16 3.00
C ALA A 34 8.88 21.10 3.86
N PHE A 35 10.21 21.07 3.67
CA PHE A 35 11.16 21.89 4.41
C PHE A 35 10.99 23.38 4.10
N SER A 36 10.61 23.76 2.87
CA SER A 36 10.36 25.16 2.56
C SER A 36 9.14 25.73 3.28
N TYR A 37 8.09 24.92 3.50
CA TYR A 37 6.88 25.36 4.22
C TYR A 37 6.94 25.17 5.73
N PHE A 38 7.89 24.38 6.24
CA PHE A 38 7.93 24.00 7.66
C PHE A 38 7.98 25.20 8.60
N GLN A 39 8.90 26.14 8.35
CA GLN A 39 9.08 27.32 9.21
C GLN A 39 7.87 28.25 9.15
N ASP A 40 7.26 28.43 7.97
CA ASP A 40 6.08 29.28 7.82
C ASP A 40 4.87 28.72 8.59
N ILE A 41 4.64 27.40 8.51
CA ILE A 41 3.56 26.73 9.26
C ILE A 41 3.82 26.79 10.77
N LEU A 42 5.08 26.61 11.19
CA LEU A 42 5.47 26.70 12.60
C LEU A 42 5.24 28.11 13.14
N ASN A 43 5.72 29.13 12.43
CA ASN A 43 5.51 30.53 12.80
C ASN A 43 4.03 30.90 12.82
N TRP A 44 3.24 30.41 11.86
CA TRP A 44 1.79 30.59 11.84
C TRP A 44 1.11 29.95 13.07
N ALA A 45 1.51 28.73 13.44
CA ALA A 45 0.99 28.03 14.62
C ALA A 45 1.38 28.75 15.92
N MET A 46 2.65 29.18 16.03
CA MET A 46 3.15 29.94 17.17
C MET A 46 2.52 31.32 17.29
N GLY A 47 2.09 31.92 16.17
CA GLY A 47 1.41 33.23 16.14
C GLY A 47 0.04 33.26 16.82
N TYR A 48 -0.57 32.10 17.10
CA TYR A 48 -1.80 32.02 17.91
C TYR A 48 -1.53 32.05 19.42
N LEU A 49 -0.27 31.96 19.86
CA LEU A 49 0.08 31.94 21.27
C LEU A 49 0.12 33.37 21.82
N PRO A 50 -0.62 33.65 22.91
CA PRO A 50 -0.54 34.94 23.58
C PRO A 50 0.81 35.14 24.29
N ASP A 51 1.26 36.39 24.39
CA ASP A 51 2.60 36.77 24.89
C ASP A 51 2.94 36.23 26.29
N TRP A 52 1.93 36.00 27.14
CA TRP A 52 2.13 35.47 28.48
C TRP A 52 2.63 34.02 28.50
N LEU A 53 2.48 33.25 27.40
CA LEU A 53 3.09 31.92 27.23
C LEU A 53 4.56 31.96 26.76
N SER A 54 5.17 33.14 26.61
CA SER A 54 6.56 33.27 26.16
C SER A 54 7.56 32.45 26.99
N PHE A 55 7.33 32.25 28.29
CA PHE A 55 8.20 31.45 29.16
C PHE A 55 8.24 29.95 28.80
N ILE A 56 7.21 29.43 28.10
CA ILE A 56 7.14 28.03 27.64
C ILE A 56 7.25 27.92 26.12
N SER A 57 7.49 29.03 25.42
CA SER A 57 7.60 29.10 23.95
C SER A 57 8.60 28.09 23.38
N TRP A 58 9.76 27.91 24.01
CA TRP A 58 10.78 26.95 23.58
C TRP A 58 10.27 25.50 23.58
N LEU A 59 9.39 25.14 24.52
CA LEU A 59 8.79 23.81 24.61
C LEU A 59 7.67 23.66 23.58
N LEU A 60 6.86 24.70 23.40
CA LEU A 60 5.79 24.71 22.41
C LEU A 60 6.34 24.68 20.98
N ASP A 61 7.45 25.38 20.72
CA ASP A 61 8.18 25.33 19.46
C ASP A 61 8.65 23.90 19.15
N LEU A 62 9.21 23.21 20.14
CA LEU A 62 9.59 21.80 20.00
C LEU A 62 8.39 20.88 19.75
N ILE A 63 7.29 21.06 20.50
CA ILE A 63 6.09 20.21 20.37
C ILE A 63 5.40 20.46 19.03
N PHE A 64 5.14 21.72 18.66
CA PHE A 64 4.50 22.07 17.39
C PHE A 64 5.41 21.72 16.23
N GLY A 65 6.71 21.98 16.33
CA GLY A 65 7.69 21.54 15.35
C GLY A 65 7.65 20.02 15.13
N ALA A 66 7.60 19.23 16.20
CA ALA A 66 7.47 17.78 16.11
C ALA A 66 6.14 17.35 15.47
N VAL A 67 5.01 17.95 15.89
CA VAL A 67 3.69 17.64 15.33
C VAL A 67 3.62 18.01 13.85
N ILE A 68 4.09 19.19 13.45
CA ILE A 68 4.12 19.64 12.06
C ILE A 68 5.04 18.74 11.23
N ALA A 69 6.23 18.39 11.74
CA ALA A 69 7.13 17.48 11.05
C ALA A 69 6.47 16.12 10.80
N VAL A 70 5.78 15.57 11.80
CA VAL A 70 5.02 14.33 11.69
C VAL A 70 3.88 14.46 10.67
N LEU A 71 3.09 15.54 10.73
CA LEU A 71 1.98 15.77 9.81
C LEU A 71 2.45 15.92 8.36
N LEU A 72 3.52 16.70 8.11
CA LEU A 72 4.12 16.82 6.79
C LEU A 72 4.64 15.47 6.33
N PHE A 73 5.45 14.78 7.14
CA PHE A 73 5.98 13.44 6.82
C PHE A 73 4.87 12.48 6.39
N TYR A 74 3.77 12.40 7.14
CA TYR A 74 2.65 11.50 6.83
C TYR A 74 1.87 11.95 5.58
N SER A 75 1.57 13.23 5.43
CA SER A 75 0.85 13.76 4.26
C SER A 75 1.59 13.46 2.97
N PHE A 76 2.90 13.63 3.01
CA PHE A 76 3.80 13.34 1.90
C PHE A 76 3.96 11.85 1.64
N SER A 77 4.04 11.03 2.68
CA SER A 77 4.06 9.57 2.56
C SER A 77 2.80 9.03 1.87
N ILE A 78 1.63 9.62 2.14
CA ILE A 78 0.39 9.29 1.43
C ILE A 78 0.53 9.61 -0.07
N GLY A 79 1.05 10.79 -0.42
CA GLY A 79 1.29 11.18 -1.81
C GLY A 79 2.22 10.22 -2.55
N VAL A 80 3.34 9.82 -1.92
CA VAL A 80 4.27 8.82 -2.46
C VAL A 80 3.58 7.48 -2.71
N ASN A 81 2.80 7.00 -1.74
CA ASN A 81 2.08 5.72 -1.87
C ASN A 81 1.05 5.74 -3.00
N ILE A 82 0.30 6.84 -3.15
CA ILE A 82 -0.66 7.02 -4.26
C ILE A 82 0.07 6.98 -5.60
N LEU A 83 1.22 7.66 -5.71
CA LEU A 83 1.99 7.71 -6.95
C LEU A 83 2.74 6.40 -7.25
N ALA A 84 3.08 5.61 -6.23
CA ALA A 84 3.68 4.30 -6.38
C ALA A 84 2.66 3.23 -6.84
N ALA A 85 1.38 3.39 -6.51
CA ALA A 85 0.35 2.39 -6.78
C ALA A 85 0.24 1.97 -8.27
N PRO A 86 0.25 2.88 -9.27
CA PRO A 86 0.25 2.50 -10.68
C PRO A 86 1.45 1.66 -11.11
N PHE A 87 2.65 1.97 -10.59
CA PHE A 87 3.84 1.18 -10.87
C PHE A 87 3.74 -0.23 -10.29
N MET A 88 3.15 -0.35 -9.10
CA MET A 88 2.93 -1.65 -8.46
C MET A 88 1.87 -2.47 -9.19
N ALA A 89 0.80 -1.83 -9.67
CA ALA A 89 -0.21 -2.47 -10.52
C ALA A 89 0.44 -3.01 -11.81
N PHE A 90 1.23 -2.20 -12.52
CA PHE A 90 1.93 -2.62 -13.73
C PHE A 90 2.95 -3.74 -13.47
N LEU A 91 3.68 -3.67 -12.35
CA LEU A 91 4.59 -4.75 -11.94
C LEU A 91 3.85 -6.07 -11.74
N ALA A 92 2.68 -6.03 -11.09
CA ALA A 92 1.84 -7.21 -10.91
C ALA A 92 1.35 -7.77 -12.25
N GLU A 93 0.92 -6.94 -13.20
CA GLU A 93 0.57 -7.39 -14.57
C GLU A 93 1.74 -8.13 -15.21
N LYS A 94 2.92 -7.52 -15.28
CA LYS A 94 4.09 -8.15 -15.93
C LYS A 94 4.53 -9.45 -15.27
N VAL A 95 4.40 -9.57 -13.96
CA VAL A 95 4.65 -10.83 -13.26
C VAL A 95 3.61 -11.88 -13.64
N GLU A 96 2.33 -11.52 -13.71
CA GLU A 96 1.27 -12.44 -14.13
C GLU A 96 1.40 -12.86 -15.59
N GLU A 97 1.71 -11.94 -16.52
CA GLU A 97 1.98 -12.25 -17.92
C GLU A 97 3.11 -13.26 -18.06
N LYS A 98 4.23 -13.00 -17.38
CA LYS A 98 5.41 -13.88 -17.43
C LYS A 98 5.14 -15.27 -16.85
N THR A 99 4.25 -15.36 -15.87
CA THR A 99 3.95 -16.63 -15.18
C THR A 99 2.86 -17.44 -15.89
N THR A 100 1.93 -16.77 -16.59
CA THR A 100 0.72 -17.41 -17.10
C THR A 100 0.60 -17.39 -18.63
N GLY A 101 1.40 -16.57 -19.32
CA GLY A 101 1.28 -16.34 -20.76
C GLY A 101 0.08 -15.48 -21.17
N LYS A 102 -0.75 -15.02 -20.22
CA LYS A 102 -1.80 -14.02 -20.46
C LYS A 102 -1.15 -12.70 -20.89
N VAL A 103 -1.79 -11.96 -21.79
CA VAL A 103 -1.34 -10.61 -22.18
C VAL A 103 -2.37 -9.61 -21.66
N PHE A 104 -1.92 -8.63 -20.89
CA PHE A 104 -2.76 -7.48 -20.53
C PHE A 104 -2.62 -6.46 -21.66
N ASP A 105 -3.65 -6.39 -22.51
CA ASP A 105 -3.68 -5.49 -23.65
C ASP A 105 -4.42 -4.20 -23.23
N GLU A 106 -3.71 -3.28 -22.59
CA GLU A 106 -4.19 -1.92 -22.39
C GLU A 106 -3.28 -0.94 -23.12
N SER A 107 -3.73 -0.48 -24.30
CA SER A 107 -3.13 0.66 -24.98
C SER A 107 -3.11 1.85 -24.02
N LEU A 108 -1.91 2.40 -23.73
CA LEU A 108 -1.68 3.53 -22.82
C LEU A 108 -2.24 4.84 -23.39
N THR A 109 -3.57 4.95 -23.47
CA THR A 109 -4.26 6.20 -23.81
C THR A 109 -4.47 7.02 -22.54
N ALA A 110 -4.41 8.36 -22.64
CA ALA A 110 -4.61 9.24 -21.49
C ALA A 110 -5.94 8.99 -20.75
N SER A 111 -7.00 8.62 -21.46
CA SER A 111 -8.30 8.24 -20.89
C SER A 111 -8.24 6.95 -20.06
N VAL A 112 -7.46 5.97 -20.50
CA VAL A 112 -7.24 4.70 -19.77
C VAL A 112 -6.44 4.97 -18.50
N ILE A 113 -5.38 5.77 -18.59
CA ILE A 113 -4.56 6.14 -17.42
C ILE A 113 -5.40 6.85 -16.36
N LEU A 114 -6.24 7.82 -16.75
CA LEU A 114 -7.15 8.51 -15.82
C LEU A 114 -8.17 7.55 -15.18
N ALA A 115 -8.73 6.61 -15.95
CA ALA A 115 -9.65 5.61 -15.42
C ALA A 115 -8.96 4.65 -14.42
N VAL A 116 -7.71 4.26 -14.71
CA VAL A 116 -6.88 3.42 -13.82
C VAL A 116 -6.56 4.15 -12.53
N ILE A 117 -6.18 5.44 -12.59
CA ILE A 117 -5.94 6.26 -11.39
C ILE A 117 -7.22 6.37 -10.55
N GLY A 118 -8.35 6.67 -11.18
CA GLY A 118 -9.64 6.78 -10.49
C GLY A 118 -10.06 5.49 -9.80
N ARG A 119 -9.94 4.35 -10.49
CA ARG A 119 -10.19 3.03 -9.91
C ARG A 119 -9.23 2.73 -8.76
N SER A 120 -7.93 2.99 -8.94
CA SER A 120 -6.91 2.76 -7.91
C SER A 120 -7.21 3.57 -6.65
N LEU A 121 -7.59 4.85 -6.81
CA LEU A 121 -7.98 5.70 -5.68
C LEU A 121 -9.24 5.19 -4.98
N GLN A 122 -10.25 4.78 -5.74
CA GLN A 122 -11.46 4.15 -5.18
C GLN A 122 -11.08 2.90 -4.37
N ARG A 123 -10.16 2.09 -4.89
CA ARG A 123 -9.68 0.87 -4.25
C ARG A 123 -8.97 1.18 -2.94
N GLU A 124 -8.04 2.12 -2.92
CA GLU A 124 -7.36 2.57 -1.69
C GLU A 124 -8.36 3.12 -0.66
N MET A 125 -9.37 3.89 -1.09
CA MET A 125 -10.43 4.35 -0.19
C MET A 125 -11.22 3.20 0.43
N GLN A 126 -11.51 2.14 -0.31
CA GLN A 126 -12.14 0.94 0.25
C GLN A 126 -11.26 0.25 1.30
N LYS A 127 -9.93 0.24 1.12
CA LYS A 127 -8.98 -0.27 2.12
C LYS A 127 -8.99 0.59 3.38
N VAL A 128 -9.01 1.92 3.24
CA VAL A 128 -9.12 2.85 4.37
C VAL A 128 -10.44 2.64 5.13
N LEU A 129 -11.57 2.56 4.42
CA LEU A 129 -12.88 2.30 5.03
C LEU A 129 -12.98 0.91 5.67
N TYR A 130 -12.19 -0.06 5.20
CA TYR A 130 -12.06 -1.36 5.83
C TYR A 130 -11.19 -1.28 7.10
N PHE A 131 -10.09 -0.51 7.06
CA PHE A 131 -9.11 -0.37 8.13
C PHE A 131 -9.65 0.40 9.33
N VAL A 132 -10.10 1.64 9.12
CA VAL A 132 -10.43 2.62 10.18
C VAL A 132 -11.38 2.06 11.25
N PRO A 133 -12.57 1.52 10.92
CA PRO A 133 -13.49 1.06 11.95
C PRO A 133 -12.94 -0.13 12.77
N ARG A 134 -12.14 -1.00 12.14
CA ARG A 134 -11.54 -2.17 12.81
C ARG A 134 -10.37 -1.76 13.69
N PHE A 135 -9.55 -0.84 13.21
CA PHE A 135 -8.48 -0.26 14.01
C PHE A 135 -9.03 0.47 15.23
N LEU A 136 -10.06 1.29 15.06
CA LEU A 136 -10.72 1.98 16.19
C LEU A 136 -11.31 1.00 17.19
N LEU A 137 -11.93 -0.09 16.73
CA LEU A 137 -12.44 -1.13 17.63
C LEU A 137 -11.29 -1.78 18.44
N LEU A 138 -10.19 -2.16 17.78
CA LEU A 138 -9.03 -2.75 18.44
C LEU A 138 -8.36 -1.76 19.41
N LEU A 139 -8.36 -0.48 19.07
CA LEU A 139 -7.87 0.59 19.93
C LEU A 139 -8.76 0.73 21.18
N VAL A 140 -10.08 0.72 21.05
CA VAL A 140 -10.98 0.75 22.21
C VAL A 140 -10.77 -0.49 23.09
N LEU A 141 -10.61 -1.67 22.48
CA LEU A 141 -10.34 -2.92 23.21
C LEU A 141 -9.01 -2.88 24.00
N SER A 142 -8.02 -2.11 23.54
CA SER A 142 -6.73 -2.00 24.24
C SER A 142 -6.80 -1.19 25.54
N PHE A 143 -7.86 -0.40 25.74
CA PHE A 143 -8.11 0.33 26.99
C PHE A 143 -8.88 -0.48 28.03
N ILE A 144 -9.46 -1.63 27.66
CA ILE A 144 -10.22 -2.47 28.58
C ILE A 144 -9.25 -3.33 29.41
N PRO A 145 -9.23 -3.21 30.75
CA PRO A 145 -8.38 -4.06 31.60
C PRO A 145 -8.63 -5.55 31.34
N LEU A 146 -7.59 -6.39 31.44
CA LEU A 146 -7.56 -7.83 31.10
C LEU A 146 -7.60 -8.11 29.58
N VAL A 147 -8.40 -7.38 28.80
CA VAL A 147 -8.42 -7.50 27.32
C VAL A 147 -7.17 -6.84 26.69
N ASN A 148 -6.65 -5.80 27.33
CA ASN A 148 -5.42 -5.14 26.94
C ASN A 148 -4.21 -6.09 26.82
N VAL A 149 -4.21 -7.24 27.52
CA VAL A 149 -3.17 -8.26 27.45
C VAL A 149 -3.14 -8.94 26.07
N ILE A 150 -4.31 -9.16 25.45
CA ILE A 150 -4.42 -9.80 24.12
C ILE A 150 -4.43 -8.77 22.98
N ALA A 151 -4.70 -7.50 23.28
CA ALA A 151 -4.82 -6.45 22.27
C ALA A 151 -3.58 -6.32 21.35
N PRO A 152 -2.32 -6.38 21.85
CA PRO A 152 -1.14 -6.35 20.97
C PRO A 152 -1.11 -7.51 19.96
N VAL A 153 -1.54 -8.70 20.37
CA VAL A 153 -1.60 -9.87 19.48
C VAL A 153 -2.67 -9.68 18.41
N LEU A 154 -3.86 -9.18 18.79
CA LEU A 154 -4.92 -8.87 17.83
C LEU A 154 -4.50 -7.76 16.85
N LEU A 155 -3.80 -6.73 17.32
CA LEU A 155 -3.24 -5.67 16.48
C LEU A 155 -2.19 -6.21 15.52
N LEU A 156 -1.34 -7.14 15.97
CA LEU A 156 -0.32 -7.78 15.13
C LEU A 156 -0.97 -8.61 14.03
N LEU A 157 -1.95 -9.45 14.38
CA LEU A 157 -2.70 -10.26 13.41
C LEU A 157 -3.49 -9.40 12.42
N PHE A 158 -4.09 -8.30 12.90
CA PHE A 158 -4.80 -7.35 12.06
C PHE A 158 -3.84 -6.59 11.12
N SER A 159 -2.67 -6.18 11.61
CA SER A 159 -1.63 -5.53 10.79
C SER A 159 -1.13 -6.47 9.69
N ALA A 160 -0.85 -7.74 10.03
CA ALA A 160 -0.49 -8.75 9.05
C ALA A 160 -1.61 -8.96 8.01
N TRP A 161 -2.86 -9.07 8.45
CA TRP A 161 -4.01 -9.16 7.53
C TRP A 161 -4.09 -7.96 6.59
N MET A 162 -3.91 -6.75 7.12
CA MET A 162 -3.97 -5.53 6.32
C MET A 162 -2.84 -5.44 5.30
N LEU A 163 -1.63 -5.89 5.63
CA LEU A 163 -0.53 -5.94 4.67
C LEU A 163 -0.81 -6.98 3.56
N ALA A 164 -1.35 -8.15 3.92
CA ALA A 164 -1.78 -9.12 2.91
C ALA A 164 -2.83 -8.54 1.97
N LEU A 165 -3.86 -7.90 2.53
CA LEU A 165 -4.88 -7.20 1.78
C LEU A 165 -4.29 -6.11 0.89
N GLN A 166 -3.36 -5.28 1.38
CA GLN A 166 -2.75 -4.20 0.60
C GLN A 166 -2.03 -4.70 -0.65
N TYR A 167 -1.19 -5.72 -0.50
CA TYR A 167 -0.30 -6.19 -1.58
C TYR A 167 -0.94 -7.22 -2.50
N MET A 168 -1.83 -8.08 -2.00
CA MET A 168 -2.56 -9.03 -2.87
C MET A 168 -3.56 -8.32 -3.76
N ASP A 169 -4.11 -7.21 -3.30
CA ASP A 169 -5.12 -6.47 -4.04
C ASP A 169 -4.68 -5.98 -5.42
N TYR A 170 -3.39 -5.72 -5.66
CA TYR A 170 -2.91 -5.33 -6.99
C TYR A 170 -3.27 -6.36 -8.07
N ALA A 171 -3.05 -7.65 -7.81
CA ALA A 171 -3.38 -8.71 -8.76
C ALA A 171 -4.89 -8.90 -8.93
N PHE A 172 -5.66 -8.76 -7.84
CA PHE A 172 -7.12 -8.82 -7.89
C PHE A 172 -7.72 -7.64 -8.69
N ASP A 173 -7.21 -6.43 -8.47
CA ASP A 173 -7.70 -5.20 -9.13
C ASP A 173 -7.33 -5.16 -10.61
N ASN A 174 -6.13 -5.62 -10.98
CA ASN A 174 -5.72 -5.80 -12.39
C ASN A 174 -6.66 -6.78 -13.13
N ASN A 175 -7.11 -7.82 -12.43
CA ASN A 175 -8.10 -8.76 -12.96
C ASN A 175 -9.56 -8.33 -12.75
N LYS A 176 -9.78 -7.07 -12.34
CA LYS A 176 -11.09 -6.43 -12.18
C LYS A 176 -12.01 -7.13 -11.17
N VAL A 177 -11.43 -7.87 -10.21
CA VAL A 177 -12.18 -8.53 -9.14
C VAL A 177 -12.60 -7.49 -8.11
N SER A 178 -13.88 -7.51 -7.70
CA SER A 178 -14.39 -6.53 -6.75
C SER A 178 -13.71 -6.65 -5.38
N PHE A 179 -13.66 -5.54 -4.63
CA PHE A 179 -13.08 -5.55 -3.27
C PHE A 179 -13.83 -6.47 -2.31
N TYR A 180 -15.13 -6.71 -2.55
CA TYR A 180 -15.89 -7.67 -1.76
C TYR A 180 -15.42 -9.11 -2.03
N GLU A 181 -15.35 -9.52 -3.30
CA GLU A 181 -14.92 -10.86 -3.71
C GLU A 181 -13.47 -11.13 -3.30
N MET A 182 -12.59 -10.15 -3.50
CA MET A 182 -11.19 -10.21 -3.05
C MET A 182 -11.09 -10.50 -1.55
N ARG A 183 -11.89 -9.83 -0.71
CA ARG A 183 -11.92 -10.13 0.73
C ARG A 183 -12.49 -11.51 1.05
N MET A 184 -13.47 -12.00 0.29
CA MET A 184 -14.01 -13.35 0.48
C MET A 184 -12.96 -14.40 0.11
N ALA A 185 -12.25 -14.23 -1.00
CA ALA A 185 -11.16 -15.08 -1.42
C ALA A 185 -10.03 -15.11 -0.37
N LEU A 186 -9.59 -13.96 0.15
CA LEU A 186 -8.55 -13.98 1.20
C LEU A 186 -9.00 -14.70 2.48
N ARG A 187 -10.30 -14.71 2.78
CA ARG A 187 -10.85 -15.41 3.95
C ARG A 187 -10.89 -16.93 3.78
N THR A 188 -10.78 -17.47 2.57
CA THR A 188 -10.64 -18.93 2.37
C THR A 188 -9.26 -19.43 2.81
N GLN A 189 -8.25 -18.55 2.80
CA GLN A 189 -6.86 -18.86 3.13
C GLN A 189 -6.29 -17.91 4.22
N PRO A 190 -6.86 -17.86 5.44
CA PRO A 190 -6.49 -16.86 6.45
C PRO A 190 -5.05 -17.04 6.96
N LEU A 191 -4.61 -18.30 7.14
CA LEU A 191 -3.25 -18.59 7.60
C LEU A 191 -2.20 -18.14 6.59
N LEU A 192 -2.47 -18.32 5.29
CA LEU A 192 -1.61 -17.81 4.22
C LEU A 192 -1.53 -16.27 4.27
N CYS A 193 -2.67 -15.60 4.45
CA CYS A 193 -2.71 -14.14 4.52
C CYS A 193 -1.93 -13.63 5.74
N TRP A 194 -2.12 -14.20 6.93
CA TRP A 194 -1.38 -13.80 8.12
C TRP A 194 0.12 -14.10 8.02
N THR A 195 0.51 -15.24 7.44
CA THR A 195 1.94 -15.57 7.27
C THR A 195 2.61 -14.66 6.25
N PHE A 196 1.98 -14.44 5.08
CA PHE A 196 2.46 -13.49 4.08
C PHE A 196 2.59 -12.08 4.66
N GLY A 197 1.52 -11.57 5.27
CA GLY A 197 1.51 -10.23 5.85
C GLY A 197 2.48 -10.08 7.02
N GLY A 198 2.65 -11.12 7.83
CA GLY A 198 3.62 -11.17 8.91
C GLY A 198 5.06 -11.10 8.42
N ILE A 199 5.40 -11.84 7.35
CA ILE A 199 6.73 -11.76 6.71
C ILE A 199 6.97 -10.36 6.17
N VAL A 200 5.98 -9.76 5.49
CA VAL A 200 6.08 -8.39 4.99
C VAL A 200 6.27 -7.40 6.14
N MET A 201 5.51 -7.55 7.23
CA MET A 201 5.59 -6.69 8.41
C MET A 201 6.99 -6.72 9.04
N VAL A 202 7.55 -7.90 9.27
CA VAL A 202 8.92 -8.05 9.80
C VAL A 202 9.94 -7.48 8.81
N SER A 203 9.74 -7.68 7.51
CA SER A 203 10.63 -7.14 6.47
C SER A 203 10.66 -5.61 6.48
N LEU A 204 9.52 -4.95 6.73
CA LEU A 204 9.42 -3.50 6.83
C LEU A 204 10.19 -2.91 8.02
N THR A 205 10.47 -3.71 9.05
CA THR A 205 11.26 -3.25 10.22
C THR A 205 12.77 -3.19 9.96
N ILE A 206 13.25 -3.82 8.87
CA ILE A 206 14.67 -3.85 8.52
C ILE A 206 15.00 -2.56 7.74
N PRO A 207 15.81 -1.64 8.28
CA PRO A 207 16.18 -0.41 7.58
C PRO A 207 16.89 -0.71 6.26
N LEU A 208 16.74 0.17 5.27
CA LEU A 208 17.24 0.03 3.88
C LEU A 208 16.59 -1.11 3.08
N PHE A 209 16.36 -2.28 3.70
CA PHE A 209 15.63 -3.37 3.07
C PHE A 209 14.16 -3.02 2.83
N ASN A 210 13.55 -2.26 3.74
CA ASN A 210 12.17 -1.76 3.62
C ASN A 210 11.87 -1.05 2.28
N LEU A 211 12.87 -0.42 1.65
CA LEU A 211 12.75 0.21 0.33
C LEU A 211 12.38 -0.79 -0.77
N PHE A 212 12.86 -2.04 -0.65
CA PHE A 212 12.62 -3.11 -1.61
C PHE A 212 11.41 -3.98 -1.23
N VAL A 213 10.89 -3.85 -0.01
CA VAL A 213 9.81 -4.73 0.46
C VAL A 213 8.56 -4.55 -0.37
N MET A 214 8.19 -3.33 -0.74
CA MET A 214 7.02 -3.05 -1.56
C MET A 214 7.03 -3.83 -2.90
N PRO A 215 8.03 -3.69 -3.80
CA PRO A 215 8.04 -4.46 -5.05
C PRO A 215 8.18 -5.97 -4.83
N ILE A 216 8.95 -6.41 -3.83
CA ILE A 216 9.09 -7.84 -3.51
C ILE A 216 7.74 -8.44 -3.06
N ALA A 217 7.01 -7.72 -2.20
CA ALA A 217 5.71 -8.14 -1.71
C ALA A 217 4.68 -8.22 -2.85
N VAL A 218 4.68 -7.25 -3.77
CA VAL A 218 3.81 -7.27 -4.96
C VAL A 218 4.10 -8.48 -5.85
N VAL A 219 5.37 -8.77 -6.14
CA VAL A 219 5.76 -9.96 -6.92
C VAL A 219 5.30 -11.24 -6.22
N ALA A 220 5.58 -11.37 -4.92
CA ALA A 220 5.19 -12.54 -4.14
C ALA A 220 3.66 -12.70 -4.07
N ALA A 221 2.92 -11.62 -3.87
CA ALA A 221 1.48 -11.62 -3.83
C ALA A 221 0.86 -12.01 -5.19
N THR A 222 1.44 -11.55 -6.29
CA THR A 222 1.02 -11.93 -7.65
C THR A 222 1.25 -13.43 -7.91
N LEU A 223 2.36 -13.99 -7.43
CA LEU A 223 2.59 -15.44 -7.53
C LEU A 223 1.59 -16.24 -6.70
N LEU A 224 1.18 -15.74 -5.53
CA LEU A 224 0.11 -16.35 -4.72
C LEU A 224 -1.25 -16.24 -5.41
N TRP A 225 -1.53 -15.11 -6.07
CA TRP A 225 -2.71 -14.96 -6.91
C TRP A 225 -2.76 -16.05 -7.99
N VAL A 226 -1.71 -16.18 -8.80
CA VAL A 226 -1.68 -17.16 -9.89
C VAL A 226 -1.82 -18.60 -9.40
N SER A 227 -1.17 -18.95 -8.28
CA SER A 227 -1.11 -20.34 -7.81
C SER A 227 -2.32 -20.79 -6.98
N ILE A 228 -3.00 -19.86 -6.30
CA ILE A 228 -4.04 -20.20 -5.31
C ILE A 228 -5.36 -19.52 -5.68
N PHE A 229 -5.34 -18.19 -5.79
CA PHE A 229 -6.59 -17.42 -5.86
C PHE A 229 -7.19 -17.32 -7.27
N ARG A 230 -6.39 -17.39 -8.34
CA ARG A 230 -6.89 -17.33 -9.72
C ARG A 230 -7.76 -18.55 -10.07
N VAL A 231 -7.41 -19.73 -9.54
CA VAL A 231 -8.15 -20.97 -9.80
C VAL A 231 -9.51 -20.96 -9.08
N GLU A 232 -9.54 -20.48 -7.83
CA GLU A 232 -10.78 -20.37 -7.04
C GLU A 232 -11.75 -19.31 -7.59
N ASN A 233 -11.24 -18.21 -8.13
CA ASN A 233 -12.07 -17.13 -8.68
C ASN A 233 -12.48 -17.34 -10.15
N GLY A 234 -12.10 -18.47 -10.75
CA GLY A 234 -12.41 -18.79 -12.15
C GLY A 234 -11.68 -17.88 -13.13
N ASP A 235 -11.31 -18.43 -14.29
CA ASP A 235 -10.75 -17.65 -15.38
C ASP A 235 -11.81 -16.67 -15.91
N PHE A 236 -11.96 -15.51 -15.27
CA PHE A 236 -12.90 -14.45 -15.69
C PHE A 236 -12.63 -14.01 -17.13
N SER A 237 -11.41 -14.20 -17.62
CA SER A 237 -11.03 -14.08 -19.04
C SER A 237 -11.91 -14.94 -19.95
N ALA A 238 -12.22 -16.19 -19.54
CA ALA A 238 -13.06 -17.11 -20.30
C ALA A 238 -14.54 -16.68 -20.30
N LEU A 239 -15.04 -16.11 -19.20
CA LEU A 239 -16.41 -15.60 -19.08
C LEU A 239 -16.61 -14.25 -19.79
N LEU A 240 -15.58 -13.41 -19.85
CA LEU A 240 -15.62 -12.15 -20.61
C LEU A 240 -15.53 -12.41 -22.13
N ASN A 241 -14.76 -13.41 -22.55
CA ASN A 241 -14.68 -13.82 -23.96
C ASN A 241 -15.95 -14.55 -24.45
N SER A 242 -16.69 -15.25 -23.57
CA SER A 242 -17.96 -15.88 -23.97
C SER A 242 -19.10 -14.90 -24.24
N HIS A 243 -18.98 -13.63 -23.81
CA HIS A 243 -19.98 -12.59 -24.08
C HIS A 243 -19.70 -11.77 -25.35
N ASN A 244 -18.47 -11.80 -25.88
CA ASN A 244 -18.10 -11.10 -27.13
C ASN A 244 -18.12 -12.01 -28.38
N GLY A 245 -18.45 -13.31 -28.23
CA GLY A 245 -18.61 -14.26 -29.34
C GLY A 245 -20.05 -14.47 -29.83
N MET A 246 -21.02 -13.69 -29.32
CA MET A 246 -22.44 -13.77 -29.73
C MET A 246 -22.96 -12.47 -30.34
N LYS A 247 -22.24 -11.92 -31.32
CA LYS A 247 -22.78 -10.96 -32.28
C LYS A 247 -22.30 -11.28 -33.68
#